data_AF-A0A963KVQ5-F1
#
_entry.id   AF-A0A963KVQ5-F1
#
_cell.length_a   1.000
_cell.length_b   1.000
_cell.length_c   1.000
_cell.angle_alpha   90.00
_cell.angle_beta   90.00
_cell.angle_gamma   90.00
#
_symmetry.space_group_name_H-M   'P 1'
#
loop_
_entity.id
_entity.type
_entity.pdbx_description
1 polymer ?
#
loop_
_entity_poly.entity_id
_entity_poly.type
_entity_poly.pdbx_seq_one_letter_code
_entity_poly.pdbx_strand_id
1 'polypeptide(L)'
;LGGSKKGGSTGINEVYRYAESVKEHGLVIMDTPGYDPVSATGQIAGGANLICFTTGRGSCFGSFPAPTIKLATNSNMYGRMTGDMDINCGVVIDGEKDLDAMGQAIFEKILAVASGEKSKSEALGVGEDEFVPWPIGVTG
;
A
#
# COMPACT_ATOMS: atom_id res chain seq x y z
N LEU A 1 -15.63 -10.12 0.34
CA LEU A 1 -14.58 -9.94 -0.69
C LEU A 1 -13.26 -9.61 0.01
N GLY A 2 -12.10 -9.97 -0.57
CA GLY A 2 -10.79 -9.85 0.11
C GLY A 2 -10.28 -8.40 0.24
N GLY A 3 -10.49 -7.55 -0.77
CA GLY A 3 -10.03 -6.16 -0.76
C GLY A 3 -10.67 -5.30 0.34
N SER A 4 -11.96 -5.52 0.62
CA SER A 4 -12.69 -4.77 1.66
C SER A 4 -12.20 -5.08 3.08
N LYS A 5 -11.56 -6.24 3.30
CA LYS A 5 -11.02 -6.59 4.63
C LYS A 5 -9.90 -5.65 5.10
N LYS A 6 -9.25 -4.93 4.18
CA LYS A 6 -8.18 -3.96 4.51
C LYS A 6 -8.71 -2.75 5.28
N GLY A 7 -10.00 -2.43 5.15
CA GLY A 7 -10.64 -1.37 5.94
C GLY A 7 -10.91 -1.76 7.40
N GLY A 8 -10.63 -3.01 7.79
CA GLY A 8 -10.93 -3.49 9.14
C GLY A 8 -12.43 -3.56 9.40
N SER A 9 -12.84 -3.18 10.61
CA SER A 9 -14.23 -3.24 11.10
C SER A 9 -14.79 -1.87 11.49
N THR A 10 -14.05 -0.79 11.31
CA THR A 10 -14.50 0.57 11.62
C THR A 10 -15.52 1.06 10.57
N GLY A 11 -16.38 2.01 10.96
CA GLY A 11 -17.28 2.67 10.01
C GLY A 11 -16.51 3.48 8.96
N ILE A 12 -17.09 3.65 7.77
CA ILE A 12 -16.57 4.55 6.75
C ILE A 12 -17.00 5.97 7.11
N ASN A 13 -16.03 6.87 7.25
CA ASN A 13 -16.24 8.26 7.62
C ASN A 13 -16.58 9.15 6.42
N GLU A 14 -15.95 8.92 5.27
CA GLU A 14 -16.16 9.73 4.05
C GLU A 14 -15.72 8.98 2.79
N VAL A 15 -16.27 9.39 1.64
CA VAL A 15 -15.87 8.96 0.30
C VAL A 15 -15.43 10.16 -0.53
N TYR A 16 -14.21 10.09 -1.05
CA TYR A 16 -13.58 11.12 -1.87
C TYR A 16 -13.52 10.73 -3.34
N ARG A 17 -13.62 11.72 -4.24
CA ARG A 17 -13.30 11.51 -5.66
C ARG A 17 -11.79 11.37 -5.86
N TYR A 18 -11.40 10.89 -7.04
CA TYR A 18 -10.00 10.78 -7.42
C TYR A 18 -9.22 12.09 -7.18
N ALA A 19 -8.13 12.00 -6.42
CA ALA A 19 -7.25 13.13 -6.06
C ALA A 19 -7.92 14.29 -5.32
N GLU A 20 -9.14 14.11 -4.81
CA GLU A 20 -9.76 15.09 -3.91
C GLU A 20 -9.01 15.13 -2.58
N SER A 21 -8.76 16.34 -2.06
CA SER A 21 -8.04 16.52 -0.81
C SER A 21 -8.81 15.92 0.37
N VAL A 22 -8.21 14.93 1.03
CA VAL A 22 -8.78 14.26 2.20
C VAL A 22 -8.73 15.21 3.40
N LYS A 23 -9.85 15.35 4.11
CA LYS A 23 -9.99 16.25 5.28
C LYS A 23 -10.51 15.55 6.53
N GLU A 24 -11.19 14.43 6.37
CA GLU A 24 -11.79 13.67 7.47
C GLU A 24 -10.78 12.68 8.07
N HIS A 25 -10.88 12.43 9.37
CA HIS A 25 -10.06 11.44 10.06
C HIS A 25 -10.80 10.11 10.21
N GLY A 26 -10.03 9.00 10.26
CA GLY A 26 -10.58 7.65 10.35
C GLY A 26 -10.51 6.91 9.01
N LEU A 27 -11.43 5.97 8.80
CA LEU A 27 -11.46 5.17 7.57
C LEU A 27 -12.21 5.95 6.49
N VAL A 28 -11.51 6.36 5.44
CA VAL A 28 -12.09 7.00 4.27
C VAL A 28 -11.83 6.15 3.02
N ILE A 29 -12.64 6.34 1.98
CA ILE A 29 -12.47 5.66 0.69
C ILE A 29 -12.24 6.71 -0.39
N MET A 30 -11.21 6.53 -1.22
CA MET A 30 -11.05 7.30 -2.45
C MET A 30 -11.47 6.44 -3.65
N ASP A 31 -12.40 6.96 -4.44
CA ASP A 31 -12.80 6.32 -5.70
C ASP A 31 -11.68 6.46 -6.75
N THR A 32 -11.00 5.34 -7.00
CA THR A 32 -9.85 5.26 -7.91
C THR A 32 -9.97 4.04 -8.83
N PRO A 33 -9.36 4.07 -10.03
CA PRO A 33 -9.26 2.89 -10.88
C PRO A 33 -8.48 1.76 -10.21
N GLY A 34 -8.70 0.51 -10.64
CA GLY A 34 -7.98 -0.65 -10.12
C GLY A 34 -6.54 -0.82 -10.61
N TYR A 35 -6.01 0.10 -11.43
CA TYR A 35 -4.63 0.07 -11.91
C TYR A 35 -3.71 0.75 -10.90
N ASP A 36 -2.77 -0.02 -10.33
CA ASP A 36 -2.01 0.36 -9.12
C ASP A 36 -1.32 1.74 -9.21
N PRO A 37 -0.55 2.07 -10.27
CA PRO A 37 0.10 3.38 -10.38
C PRO A 37 -0.89 4.55 -10.38
N VAL A 38 -2.02 4.38 -11.06
CA VAL A 38 -3.06 5.41 -11.12
C VAL A 38 -3.77 5.58 -9.79
N SER A 39 -4.10 4.47 -9.13
CA SER A 39 -4.74 4.47 -7.81
C SER A 39 -3.86 5.15 -6.75
N ALA A 40 -2.60 4.74 -6.66
CA ALA A 40 -1.63 5.32 -5.73
C ALA A 40 -1.40 6.80 -6.02
N THR A 41 -1.27 7.20 -7.28
CA THR A 41 -1.12 8.62 -7.67
C THR A 41 -2.29 9.46 -7.16
N GLY A 42 -3.52 8.98 -7.28
CA GLY A 42 -4.71 9.68 -6.77
C GLY A 42 -4.68 9.81 -5.24
N GLN A 43 -4.34 8.73 -4.54
CA GLN A 43 -4.26 8.71 -3.08
C GLN A 43 -3.19 9.67 -2.55
N ILE A 44 -2.01 9.68 -3.19
CA ILE A 44 -0.91 10.59 -2.85
C ILE A 44 -1.32 12.04 -3.13
N ALA A 45 -1.92 12.31 -4.28
CA ALA A 45 -2.43 13.64 -4.61
C ALA A 45 -3.52 14.14 -3.64
N GLY A 46 -4.32 13.22 -3.09
CA GLY A 46 -5.30 13.53 -2.04
C GLY A 46 -4.71 13.73 -0.64
N GLY A 47 -3.42 13.44 -0.43
CA GLY A 47 -2.69 13.69 0.81
C GLY A 47 -2.13 12.46 1.52
N ALA A 48 -2.11 11.28 0.88
CA ALA A 48 -1.47 10.10 1.48
C ALA A 48 0.06 10.26 1.53
N ASN A 49 0.63 10.10 2.73
CA ASN A 49 2.07 10.21 2.96
C ASN A 49 2.78 8.84 2.97
N LEU A 50 2.04 7.75 2.83
CA LEU A 50 2.54 6.37 2.90
C LEU A 50 1.55 5.44 2.21
N ILE A 51 2.05 4.45 1.47
CA ILE A 51 1.24 3.43 0.79
C ILE A 51 1.57 2.05 1.36
N CYS A 52 0.55 1.29 1.76
CA CYS A 52 0.69 -0.13 2.11
C CYS A 52 0.16 -0.98 0.96
N PHE A 53 1.07 -1.69 0.27
CA PHE A 53 0.76 -2.43 -0.95
C PHE A 53 0.83 -3.94 -0.72
N THR A 54 -0.32 -4.61 -0.70
CA THR A 54 -0.41 -6.07 -0.53
C THR A 54 -0.23 -6.79 -1.87
N THR A 55 0.71 -7.73 -1.96
CA THR A 55 0.93 -8.50 -3.19
C THR A 55 1.16 -9.98 -2.93
N GLY A 56 0.49 -10.83 -3.72
CA GLY A 56 0.69 -12.28 -3.71
C GLY A 56 1.41 -12.80 -4.96
N ARG A 57 1.62 -11.94 -5.96
CA ARG A 57 2.21 -12.28 -7.26
C ARG A 57 3.59 -11.65 -7.51
N GLY A 58 4.15 -10.97 -6.51
CA GLY A 58 5.47 -10.37 -6.63
C GLY A 58 5.50 -9.13 -7.51
N SER A 59 4.49 -8.25 -7.38
CA SER A 59 4.58 -6.93 -8.03
C SER A 59 5.68 -6.11 -7.34
N CYS A 60 6.61 -5.59 -8.13
CA CYS A 60 7.71 -4.75 -7.66
C CYS A 60 7.33 -3.28 -7.49
N PHE A 61 6.03 -2.95 -7.52
CA PHE A 61 5.51 -1.58 -7.45
C PHE A 61 6.21 -0.72 -6.37
N GLY A 62 6.56 0.51 -6.74
CA GLY A 62 6.94 1.58 -5.83
C GLY A 62 6.15 2.85 -6.15
N SER A 63 6.28 3.85 -5.28
CA SER A 63 5.65 5.15 -5.52
C SER A 63 6.55 6.28 -5.06
N PHE A 64 6.40 7.42 -5.72
CA PHE A 64 6.99 8.71 -5.34
C PHE A 64 5.92 9.80 -5.40
N PRO A 65 5.89 10.79 -4.48
CA PRO A 65 6.80 11.00 -3.35
C PRO A 65 6.49 10.19 -2.07
N ALA A 66 5.34 9.53 -1.97
CA ALA A 66 5.02 8.73 -0.78
C ALA A 66 5.71 7.37 -0.84
N PRO A 67 6.39 6.90 0.21
CA PRO A 67 7.02 5.58 0.22
C PRO A 67 5.98 4.45 0.21
N THR A 68 6.33 3.32 -0.40
CA THR A 68 5.49 2.13 -0.46
C THR A 68 6.08 0.99 0.37
N ILE A 69 5.32 0.52 1.36
CA ILE A 69 5.59 -0.69 2.14
C ILE A 69 4.92 -1.88 1.44
N LYS A 70 5.72 -2.82 0.93
CA LYS A 70 5.23 -4.02 0.26
C LYS A 70 5.00 -5.17 1.24
N LEU A 71 3.75 -5.65 1.27
CA LEU A 71 3.28 -6.73 2.14
C LEU A 71 3.08 -8.00 1.31
N ALA A 72 3.99 -8.96 1.45
CA ALA A 72 3.91 -10.24 0.78
C ALA A 72 2.85 -11.13 1.43
N THR A 73 1.91 -11.68 0.64
CA THR A 73 0.81 -12.50 1.20
C THR A 73 1.16 -13.97 1.37
N ASN A 74 2.37 -14.41 1.00
CA ASN A 74 2.82 -15.79 1.18
C ASN A 74 4.35 -15.88 1.31
N SER A 75 4.81 -16.81 2.16
CA SER A 75 6.22 -16.94 2.54
C SER A 75 7.12 -17.45 1.43
N ASN A 76 6.60 -18.27 0.51
CA ASN A 76 7.35 -18.76 -0.65
C ASN A 76 7.76 -17.61 -1.59
N MET A 77 6.82 -16.73 -1.93
CA MET A 77 7.11 -15.53 -2.73
C MET A 77 8.06 -14.60 -1.96
N TYR A 78 7.79 -14.34 -0.68
CA TYR A 78 8.66 -13.53 0.15
C TYR A 78 10.11 -14.02 0.11
N GLY A 79 10.35 -15.32 0.30
CA GLY A 79 11.69 -15.92 0.29
C GLY A 79 12.45 -15.72 -1.03
N ARG A 80 11.73 -15.63 -2.16
CA ARG A 80 12.32 -15.36 -3.49
C ARG A 80 12.54 -13.88 -3.77
N MET A 81 11.86 -13.00 -3.02
CA MET A 81 11.80 -11.56 -3.26
C MET A 81 12.12 -10.75 -2.00
N THR A 82 12.96 -11.28 -1.10
CA THR A 82 13.33 -10.61 0.16
C THR A 82 14.02 -9.26 -0.04
N GLY A 83 14.62 -9.04 -1.21
CA GLY A 83 15.18 -7.75 -1.63
C GLY A 83 14.12 -6.70 -1.93
N ASP A 84 12.92 -7.11 -2.34
CA ASP A 84 11.84 -6.22 -2.77
C ASP A 84 10.72 -6.10 -1.72
N MET A 85 10.43 -7.17 -0.97
CA MET A 85 9.31 -7.20 -0.01
C MET A 85 9.73 -6.69 1.38
N ASP A 86 8.96 -5.75 1.94
CA ASP A 86 9.21 -5.20 3.27
C ASP A 86 8.77 -6.16 4.40
N ILE A 87 7.62 -6.82 4.25
CA ILE A 87 7.03 -7.70 5.27
C ILE A 87 6.52 -9.00 4.66
N ASN A 88 6.77 -10.11 5.35
CA ASN A 88 6.12 -11.40 5.09
C ASN A 88 4.84 -11.56 5.93
N CYS A 89 3.66 -11.45 5.32
CA CYS A 89 2.38 -11.76 5.97
C CYS A 89 1.98 -13.23 5.82
N GLY A 90 2.73 -14.03 5.05
CA GLY A 90 2.50 -15.46 4.87
C GLY A 90 2.62 -16.27 6.16
N VAL A 91 3.42 -15.78 7.11
CA VAL A 91 3.63 -16.37 8.44
C VAL A 91 2.35 -16.58 9.24
N VAL A 92 1.27 -15.84 8.90
CA VAL A 92 -0.06 -16.06 9.50
C VAL A 92 -0.66 -17.38 9.06
N ILE A 93 -0.54 -17.72 7.78
CA ILE A 93 -1.03 -18.98 7.22
C ILE A 93 -0.13 -20.14 7.65
N ASP A 94 1.18 -19.88 7.80
CA ASP A 94 2.15 -20.87 8.26
C ASP A 94 1.99 -21.19 9.77
N GLY A 95 1.18 -20.43 10.50
CA GLY A 95 0.90 -20.64 11.93
C GLY A 95 1.95 -20.08 12.88
N GLU A 96 2.90 -19.27 12.38
CA GLU A 96 3.97 -18.67 13.18
C GLU A 96 3.53 -17.39 13.91
N LYS A 97 2.54 -16.67 13.36
CA LYS A 97 1.92 -15.49 13.97
C LYS A 97 0.41 -15.55 13.85
N ASP A 98 -0.31 -14.99 14.81
CA ASP A 98 -1.73 -14.69 14.64
C ASP A 98 -1.92 -13.33 13.92
N LEU A 99 -3.18 -12.98 13.68
CA LEU A 99 -3.54 -11.74 13.00
C LEU A 99 -3.17 -10.49 13.80
N ASP A 100 -3.26 -10.54 15.13
CA ASP A 100 -2.98 -9.39 16.00
C ASP A 100 -1.48 -9.10 16.03
N ALA A 101 -0.65 -10.12 16.19
CA ALA A 101 0.80 -10.02 16.12
C ALA A 101 1.28 -9.56 14.73
N MET A 102 0.59 -9.98 13.67
CA MET A 102 0.89 -9.50 12.31
C MET A 102 0.46 -8.04 12.12
N GLY A 103 -0.70 -7.65 12.64
CA GLY A 103 -1.16 -6.27 12.63
C GLY A 103 -0.18 -5.33 13.35
N GLN A 104 0.30 -5.74 14.53
CA GLN A 104 1.29 -5.00 15.29
C GLN A 104 2.60 -4.82 14.51
N ALA A 105 3.12 -5.87 13.88
CA ALA A 105 4.35 -5.77 13.09
C ALA A 105 4.19 -4.87 11.85
N ILE A 106 3.02 -4.87 11.20
CA ILE A 106 2.72 -3.92 10.11
C ILE A 106 2.69 -2.49 10.64
N PHE A 107 2.04 -2.26 11.78
CA PHE A 107 1.95 -0.94 12.40
C PHE A 107 3.33 -0.38 12.79
N GLU A 108 4.18 -1.21 13.40
CA GLU A 108 5.56 -0.82 13.74
C GLU A 108 6.38 -0.45 12.51
N LYS A 109 6.23 -1.19 11.41
CA LYS A 109 6.91 -0.85 10.15
C LYS A 109 6.39 0.46 9.55
N ILE A 110 5.08 0.71 9.61
CA ILE A 110 4.49 1.99 9.20
C ILE A 110 5.12 3.13 9.98
N LEU A 111 5.24 3.01 11.31
CA LEU A 111 5.88 4.02 12.15
C LEU A 111 7.35 4.22 11.80
N ALA A 112 8.10 3.14 11.59
CA ALA A 112 9.53 3.21 11.24
C ALA A 112 9.75 3.95 9.91
N VAL A 113 8.96 3.62 8.88
CA VAL A 113 9.05 4.27 7.57
C VAL A 113 8.60 5.73 7.63
N ALA A 114 7.50 6.01 8.34
CA ALA A 114 7.07 7.38 8.59
C ALA A 114 8.13 8.21 9.36
N SER A 115 8.98 7.54 10.14
CA SER A 115 10.08 8.16 10.89
C SER A 115 11.40 8.25 10.11
N GLY A 116 11.42 7.86 8.83
CA GLY A 116 12.55 8.03 7.92
C GLY A 116 13.32 6.75 7.58
N GLU A 117 12.89 5.58 8.04
CA GLU A 117 13.41 4.32 7.49
C GLU A 117 12.98 4.17 6.03
N LYS A 118 13.91 3.92 5.11
CA LYS A 118 13.56 3.67 3.71
C LYS A 118 12.86 2.34 3.55
N SER A 119 11.74 2.34 2.84
CA SER A 119 11.14 1.12 2.30
C SER A 119 12.07 0.45 1.28
N LYS A 120 11.84 -0.83 0.98
CA LYS A 120 12.61 -1.55 -0.05
C LYS A 120 12.50 -0.89 -1.41
N SER A 121 11.30 -0.41 -1.78
CA SER A 121 11.08 0.28 -3.07
C SER A 121 11.95 1.55 -3.18
N GLU A 122 11.98 2.38 -2.14
CA GLU A 122 12.85 3.57 -2.11
C GLU A 122 14.34 3.24 -2.13
N ALA A 123 14.76 2.20 -1.40
CA ALA A 123 16.16 1.78 -1.38
C ALA A 123 16.64 1.28 -2.76
N LEU A 124 15.73 0.73 -3.57
CA LEU A 124 15.97 0.29 -4.94
C LEU A 124 15.79 1.41 -5.98
N GLY A 125 15.33 2.60 -5.58
CA GLY A 125 15.03 3.70 -6.50
C GLY A 125 13.80 3.47 -7.38
N VAL A 126 12.85 2.65 -6.92
CA VAL A 126 11.58 2.37 -7.62
C VAL A 126 10.51 3.33 -7.12
N GLY A 127 9.74 3.94 -8.03
CA GLY A 127 8.63 4.85 -7.70
C GLY A 127 8.47 6.04 -8.65
N GLU A 128 9.54 6.48 -9.31
CA GLU A 128 9.51 7.70 -10.16
C GLU A 128 8.67 7.51 -11.43
N ASP A 129 8.80 6.35 -12.09
CA ASP A 129 8.05 6.02 -13.31
C ASP A 129 6.59 5.61 -13.03
N GLU A 130 6.22 5.47 -11.76
CA GLU A 130 4.90 4.99 -11.32
C GLU A 130 3.95 6.10 -10.87
N PHE A 131 4.37 7.37 -11.01
CA PHE A 131 3.48 8.52 -10.84
C PHE A 131 2.67 8.77 -12.12
N VAL A 132 1.47 8.16 -12.19
CA VAL A 132 0.61 8.15 -13.38
C VAL A 132 -0.75 8.75 -13.04
N PRO A 133 -1.06 9.99 -13.44
CA PRO A 133 -2.40 10.55 -13.27
C PRO A 133 -3.45 9.76 -14.06
N TRP A 134 -4.71 9.74 -13.60
CA TRP A 134 -5.78 9.10 -14.34
C TRP A 134 -6.10 9.87 -15.64
N PRO A 135 -5.91 9.28 -16.84
CA PRO A 135 -6.40 9.89 -18.07
C PRO A 135 -7.93 9.80 -18.11
N ILE A 136 -8.61 10.90 -17.79
CA ILE A 136 -10.07 11.00 -17.94
C ILE A 136 -10.36 11.46 -19.37
N GLY A 137 -10.75 10.54 -20.25
CA GLY A 137 -11.12 10.80 -21.66
C GLY A 137 -10.48 9.84 -22.67
N VAL A 138 -10.67 10.10 -23.97
CA VAL A 138 -9.98 9.37 -25.04
C VAL A 138 -8.53 9.85 -25.08
N THR A 139 -7.59 8.94 -24.84
CA THR A 139 -6.16 9.15 -25.05
C THR A 139 -5.82 8.66 -26.46
N GLY A 140 -5.23 9.55 -27.27
CA GLY A 140 -4.78 9.27 -28.64
C GLY A 140 -3.37 8.71 -28.70
#